data_AF-A0A2D4WTY8-F1
#
_entry.id   AF-A0A2D4WTY8-F1
#
_cell.length_a   1.000
_cell.length_b   1.000
_cell.length_c   1.000
_cell.angle_alpha   90.00
_cell.angle_beta   90.00
_cell.angle_gamma   90.00
#
_symmetry.space_group_name_H-M   'P 1'
#
loop_
_entity.id
_entity.type
_entity.pdbx_description
1 polymer ?
#
loop_
_entity_poly.entity_id
_entity_poly.type
_entity_poly.pdbx_seq_one_letter_code
_entity_poly.pdbx_strand_id
1 'polypeptide(L)'
;MTDGSTEPRFRVPTWASILGWVLAIGFMGFYFHIAHAVMRGLAPSFGIDSGAIATATFGTVAMGLGIVWLVFIAELPEMWFLHRRPHRLMREGRCPACGHPVRVAGVEQCGECGGDVDRLPPSYAVGWRAVKRFCIALVLAFLVGTVTAEVVIAADERSMQSAVRSLNSKPRTSGSGEPPNLTFTRRWPASFSKVEWNAESGFRPVAIFSYGPGR
;
A
#
# COMPACT_ATOMS: atom_id res chain seq x y z
N MET A 1 -31.20 15.23 38.84
CA MET A 1 -30.88 15.63 37.46
C MET A 1 -29.42 15.30 37.25
N THR A 2 -29.13 14.24 36.52
CA THR A 2 -27.77 13.81 36.20
C THR A 2 -27.27 14.71 35.09
N ASP A 3 -26.50 15.75 35.45
CA ASP A 3 -25.73 16.51 34.48
C ASP A 3 -24.77 15.54 33.80
N GLY A 4 -25.14 15.15 32.58
CA GLY A 4 -24.26 14.49 31.65
C GLY A 4 -23.16 15.49 31.35
N SER A 5 -22.07 15.42 32.09
CA SER A 5 -20.83 16.09 31.75
C SER A 5 -20.46 15.64 30.35
N THR A 6 -20.78 16.48 29.38
CA THR A 6 -20.20 16.45 28.04
C THR A 6 -18.73 16.75 28.24
N GLU A 7 -17.96 15.76 28.69
CA GLU A 7 -16.52 15.78 28.60
C GLU A 7 -16.21 16.17 27.16
N PRO A 8 -15.45 17.25 26.92
CA PRO A 8 -14.94 17.54 25.60
C PRO A 8 -13.94 16.42 25.29
N ARG A 9 -14.46 15.31 24.77
CA ARG A 9 -13.67 14.18 24.32
C ARG A 9 -12.84 14.70 23.17
N PHE A 10 -11.55 14.91 23.42
CA PHE A 10 -10.57 15.07 22.35
C PHE A 10 -10.81 13.94 21.35
N ARG A 11 -11.30 14.30 20.16
CA ARG A 11 -11.70 13.36 19.13
C ARG A 11 -11.02 13.77 17.84
N VAL A 12 -10.42 12.80 17.17
CA VAL A 12 -9.86 13.05 15.84
C VAL A 12 -11.02 13.35 14.88
N PRO A 13 -10.93 14.41 14.06
CA PRO A 13 -11.92 14.67 13.03
C PRO A 13 -12.08 13.45 12.12
N THR A 14 -13.32 13.08 11.80
CA THR A 14 -13.62 11.89 10.98
C THR A 14 -12.92 11.92 9.63
N TRP A 15 -12.89 13.08 8.98
CA TRP A 15 -12.19 13.28 7.70
C TRP A 15 -10.69 13.00 7.81
N ALA A 16 -10.04 13.40 8.92
CA ALA A 16 -8.61 13.22 9.12
C ALA A 16 -8.28 11.74 9.36
N SER A 17 -9.14 11.05 10.10
CA SER A 17 -9.06 9.59 10.25
C SER A 17 -9.23 8.89 8.91
N ILE A 18 -10.28 9.20 8.14
CA ILE A 18 -10.52 8.59 6.82
C ILE A 18 -9.32 8.82 5.89
N LEU A 19 -8.83 10.07 5.81
CA LEU A 19 -7.66 10.40 5.00
C LEU A 19 -6.43 9.60 5.41
N GLY A 20 -6.14 9.51 6.71
CA GLY A 20 -5.03 8.71 7.23
C GLY A 20 -5.15 7.23 6.87
N TRP A 21 -6.35 6.66 6.98
CA TRP A 21 -6.62 5.27 6.60
C TRP A 21 -6.45 5.03 5.09
N VAL A 22 -7.00 5.92 4.26
CA VAL A 22 -6.88 5.81 2.79
C VAL A 22 -5.41 5.92 2.37
N LEU A 23 -4.67 6.86 2.94
CA LEU A 23 -3.23 7.01 2.64
C LEU A 23 -2.43 5.80 3.11
N ALA A 24 -2.70 5.28 4.32
CA ALA A 24 -2.01 4.12 4.85
C ALA A 24 -2.27 2.86 4.00
N ILE A 25 -3.55 2.55 3.73
CA ILE A 25 -3.93 1.41 2.89
C ILE A 25 -3.41 1.58 1.46
N GLY A 26 -3.51 2.77 0.89
CA GLY A 26 -3.02 3.06 -0.47
C GLY A 26 -1.51 2.90 -0.58
N PHE A 27 -0.74 3.44 0.38
CA PHE A 27 0.71 3.31 0.41
C PHE A 27 1.15 1.85 0.59
N MET A 28 0.59 1.15 1.59
CA MET A 28 0.91 -0.26 1.82
C MET A 28 0.46 -1.14 0.67
N GLY A 29 -0.71 -0.88 0.10
CA GLY A 29 -1.26 -1.61 -1.04
C GLY A 29 -0.40 -1.44 -2.29
N PHE A 30 0.07 -0.22 -2.56
CA PHE A 30 1.02 0.04 -3.64
C PHE A 30 2.36 -0.65 -3.42
N TYR A 31 2.88 -0.70 -2.19
CA TYR A 31 4.06 -1.50 -1.89
C TYR A 31 3.83 -2.99 -2.16
N PHE A 32 2.74 -3.56 -1.65
CA PHE A 32 2.43 -4.97 -1.87
C PHE A 32 2.21 -5.28 -3.35
N HIS A 33 1.63 -4.36 -4.10
CA HIS A 33 1.53 -4.45 -5.55
C HIS A 33 2.91 -4.58 -6.20
N ILE A 34 3.85 -3.70 -5.86
CA ILE A 34 5.21 -3.74 -6.39
C ILE A 34 5.91 -5.04 -5.98
N ALA A 35 5.91 -5.35 -4.69
CA ALA A 35 6.57 -6.54 -4.15
C ALA A 35 6.03 -7.81 -4.82
N HIS A 36 4.71 -7.92 -4.96
CA HIS A 36 4.08 -9.07 -5.59
C HIS A 36 4.43 -9.19 -7.07
N ALA A 37 4.38 -8.08 -7.82
CA ALA A 37 4.74 -8.08 -9.22
C ALA A 37 6.23 -8.41 -9.45
N VAL A 38 7.13 -7.93 -8.60
CA VAL A 38 8.55 -8.29 -8.61
C VAL A 38 8.72 -9.78 -8.33
N MET A 39 8.06 -10.32 -7.30
CA MET A 39 8.13 -11.75 -6.98
C MET A 39 7.56 -12.63 -8.10
N ARG A 40 6.49 -12.20 -8.77
CA ARG A 40 5.95 -12.86 -9.96
C ARG A 40 6.92 -12.81 -11.14
N GLY A 41 7.69 -11.73 -11.29
CA GLY A 41 8.75 -11.62 -12.29
C GLY A 41 9.97 -12.50 -12.00
N LEU A 42 10.25 -12.76 -10.71
CA LEU A 42 11.33 -13.67 -10.28
C LEU A 42 10.96 -15.15 -10.43
N ALA A 43 9.68 -15.49 -10.25
CA ALA A 43 9.18 -16.84 -10.48
C ALA A 43 8.92 -17.05 -11.98
N PRO A 44 9.72 -17.87 -12.69
CA PRO A 44 9.58 -18.06 -14.13
C PRO A 44 8.28 -18.80 -14.43
N SER A 45 7.20 -18.05 -14.65
CA SER A 45 5.88 -18.57 -14.99
C SER A 45 5.18 -17.63 -15.97
N PHE A 46 4.20 -18.17 -16.70
CA PHE A 46 3.35 -17.42 -17.61
C PHE A 46 1.93 -18.01 -17.49
N GLY A 47 0.93 -17.17 -17.27
CA GLY A 47 -0.44 -17.58 -16.98
C GLY A 47 -0.69 -17.86 -15.49
N ILE A 48 -1.84 -18.51 -15.24
CA ILE A 48 -2.32 -18.86 -13.89
C ILE A 48 -1.68 -20.18 -13.46
N ASP A 49 -0.42 -20.10 -13.02
CA ASP A 49 0.26 -21.21 -12.36
C ASP A 49 0.15 -21.03 -10.83
N SER A 50 -0.58 -21.94 -10.18
CA SER A 50 -0.84 -21.88 -8.75
C SER A 50 0.45 -22.00 -7.92
N GLY A 51 1.45 -22.73 -8.42
CA GLY A 51 2.75 -22.85 -7.78
C GLY A 51 3.48 -21.51 -7.74
N ALA A 52 3.59 -20.85 -8.90
CA ALA A 52 4.23 -19.54 -8.99
C ALA A 52 3.48 -18.44 -8.23
N ILE A 53 2.14 -18.47 -8.21
CA ILE A 53 1.33 -17.55 -7.40
C ILE A 53 1.61 -17.78 -5.91
N ALA A 54 1.66 -19.03 -5.45
CA ALA A 54 1.96 -19.35 -4.06
C ALA A 54 3.37 -18.89 -3.65
N THR A 55 4.39 -19.17 -4.47
CA THR A 55 5.77 -18.72 -4.23
C THR A 55 5.86 -17.19 -4.22
N ALA A 56 5.20 -16.52 -5.15
CA ALA A 56 5.21 -15.06 -5.20
C ALA A 56 4.50 -14.46 -3.98
N THR A 57 3.39 -15.05 -3.56
CA THR A 57 2.65 -14.65 -2.35
C THR A 57 3.52 -14.81 -1.11
N PHE A 58 4.21 -15.95 -0.96
CA PHE A 58 5.13 -16.17 0.16
C PHE A 58 6.27 -15.14 0.18
N GLY A 59 6.90 -14.87 -0.96
CA GLY A 59 7.93 -13.83 -1.07
C GLY A 59 7.40 -12.43 -0.75
N THR A 60 6.15 -12.14 -1.16
CA THR A 60 5.47 -10.87 -0.84
C THR A 60 5.28 -10.70 0.66
N VAL A 61 4.87 -11.77 1.36
CA VAL A 61 4.73 -11.78 2.82
C VAL A 61 6.08 -11.56 3.50
N ALA A 62 7.14 -12.24 3.03
CA ALA A 62 8.49 -12.06 3.56
C ALA A 62 8.99 -10.62 3.39
N MET A 63 8.78 -10.00 2.22
CA MET A 63 9.08 -8.58 1.99
C MET A 63 8.17 -7.65 2.81
N GLY A 64 6.96 -8.08 3.14
CA GLY A 64 6.01 -7.35 3.98
C GLY A 64 6.46 -7.20 5.44
N LEU A 65 7.37 -8.04 5.94
CA LEU A 65 7.89 -7.94 7.32
C LEU A 65 8.56 -6.57 7.59
N GLY A 66 9.16 -5.96 6.58
CA GLY A 66 9.72 -4.61 6.68
C GLY A 66 8.67 -3.53 6.93
N ILE A 67 7.45 -3.69 6.40
CA ILE A 67 6.35 -2.74 6.57
C ILE A 67 5.75 -2.78 7.97
N VAL A 68 5.88 -3.90 8.69
CA VAL A 68 5.33 -4.02 10.06
C VAL A 68 5.89 -2.93 10.99
N TRP A 69 7.11 -2.46 10.73
CA TRP A 69 7.74 -1.34 11.46
C TRP A 69 7.09 0.02 11.19
N LEU A 70 6.27 0.15 10.15
CA LEU A 70 5.53 1.37 9.82
C LEU A 70 4.19 1.49 10.56
N VAL A 71 3.97 0.68 11.60
CA VAL A 71 2.77 0.71 12.47
C VAL A 71 2.40 2.13 12.92
N PHE A 72 3.41 2.96 13.17
CA PHE A 72 3.26 4.34 13.63
C PHE A 72 2.58 5.25 12.61
N ILE A 73 2.65 4.94 11.31
CA ILE A 73 2.01 5.75 10.26
C ILE A 73 0.49 5.72 10.40
N ALA A 74 -0.08 4.57 10.75
CA ALA A 74 -1.53 4.43 10.95
C ALA A 74 -2.05 5.26 12.14
N GLU A 75 -1.17 5.59 13.08
CA GLU A 75 -1.48 6.32 14.31
C GLU A 75 -1.18 7.82 14.19
N LEU A 76 -0.57 8.29 13.09
CA LEU A 76 -0.22 9.70 12.89
C LEU A 76 -1.39 10.68 13.11
N PRO A 77 -2.63 10.41 12.64
CA PRO A 77 -3.74 11.33 12.91
C PRO A 77 -4.07 11.43 14.40
N GLU A 78 -4.05 10.31 15.12
CA GLU A 78 -4.31 10.30 16.57
C GLU A 78 -3.17 11.01 17.31
N MET A 79 -1.91 10.71 16.94
CA MET A 79 -0.73 11.34 17.53
C MET A 79 -0.72 12.87 17.33
N TRP A 80 -1.14 13.33 16.14
CA TRP A 80 -1.22 14.75 15.83
C TRP A 80 -2.37 15.46 16.54
N PHE A 81 -3.60 14.96 16.42
CA PHE A 81 -4.80 15.65 16.91
C PHE A 81 -5.03 15.50 18.42
N LEU A 82 -4.63 14.38 19.01
CA LEU A 82 -4.82 14.12 20.44
C LEU A 82 -3.63 14.54 21.28
N HIS A 83 -2.39 14.52 20.76
CA HIS A 83 -1.22 14.83 21.57
C HIS A 83 -0.53 16.11 21.11
N ARG A 84 -0.09 16.19 19.85
CA ARG A 84 0.74 17.32 19.39
C ARG A 84 -0.03 18.64 19.30
N ARG A 85 -1.23 18.65 18.74
CA ARG A 85 -2.05 19.85 18.55
C ARG A 85 -2.47 20.47 19.89
N PRO A 86 -3.01 19.72 20.87
CA PRO A 86 -3.38 20.28 22.18
C PRO A 86 -2.19 20.90 22.92
N HIS A 87 -1.05 20.20 22.98
CA HIS A 87 0.18 20.74 23.57
C HIS A 87 0.65 22.03 22.89
N ARG A 88 0.54 22.10 21.56
CA ARG A 88 0.90 23.30 20.81
C ARG A 88 -0.05 24.46 21.11
N LEU A 89 -1.36 24.23 21.07
CA LEU A 89 -2.36 25.26 21.36
C LEU A 89 -2.19 25.83 22.77
N MET A 90 -1.92 24.98 23.75
CA MET A 90 -1.69 25.41 25.13
C MET A 90 -0.42 26.27 25.26
N ARG A 91 0.68 25.92 24.58
CA ARG A 91 1.89 26.78 24.51
C ARG A 91 1.60 28.14 23.89
N GLU A 92 0.67 28.20 22.94
CA GLU A 92 0.20 29.42 22.29
C GLU A 92 -0.84 30.19 23.14
N GLY A 93 -1.24 29.69 24.32
CA GLY A 93 -2.25 30.34 25.18
C GLY A 93 -3.69 30.15 24.72
N ARG A 94 -3.93 29.15 23.89
CA ARG A 94 -5.24 28.81 23.32
C ARG A 94 -5.78 27.55 23.96
N CYS A 95 -7.10 27.41 23.95
CA CYS A 95 -7.79 26.26 24.49
C CYS A 95 -7.34 24.99 23.73
N PRO A 96 -6.93 23.92 24.42
CA PRO A 96 -6.46 22.69 23.79
C PRO A 96 -7.53 21.96 22.97
N ALA A 97 -8.82 22.18 23.28
CA ALA A 97 -9.95 21.55 22.60
C ALA A 97 -10.36 22.32 21.32
N CYS A 98 -10.75 23.59 21.46
CA CYS A 98 -11.32 24.38 20.36
C CYS A 98 -10.31 25.35 19.70
N GLY A 99 -9.22 25.71 20.38
CA GLY A 99 -8.23 26.69 19.88
C GLY A 99 -8.59 28.16 20.12
N HIS A 100 -9.63 28.45 20.90
CA HIS A 100 -10.00 29.81 21.29
C HIS A 100 -8.95 30.42 22.25
N PRO A 101 -8.57 31.70 22.13
CA PRO A 101 -7.62 32.33 23.05
C PRO A 101 -8.17 32.40 24.48
N VAL A 102 -7.43 31.84 25.45
CA VAL A 102 -7.85 31.77 26.87
C VAL A 102 -6.85 32.43 27.83
N ARG A 103 -5.59 32.62 27.39
CA ARG A 103 -4.51 33.24 28.18
C ARG A 103 -4.80 34.66 28.67
N VAL A 104 -5.81 35.33 28.12
CA VAL A 104 -6.15 36.73 28.44
C VAL A 104 -7.15 36.83 29.59
N ALA A 105 -7.86 35.75 29.93
CA ALA A 105 -9.05 35.83 30.79
C ALA A 105 -8.89 35.15 32.16
N GLY A 106 -7.79 34.45 32.43
CA GLY A 106 -7.54 33.82 33.75
C GLY A 106 -8.61 32.80 34.17
N VAL A 107 -9.30 32.20 33.20
CA VAL A 107 -10.43 31.28 33.41
C VAL A 107 -9.98 29.83 33.29
N GLU A 108 -10.41 29.00 34.23
CA GLU A 108 -10.17 27.55 34.23
C GLU A 108 -10.98 26.83 33.13
N GLN A 109 -12.05 27.44 32.63
CA GLN A 109 -12.90 26.88 31.58
C GLN A 109 -12.96 27.81 30.35
N CYS A 110 -12.90 27.21 29.17
CA CYS A 110 -13.05 27.94 27.92
C CYS A 110 -14.49 28.41 27.72
N GLY A 111 -14.70 29.72 27.52
CA GLY A 111 -16.02 30.31 27.30
C GLY A 111 -16.75 29.85 26.02
N GLU A 112 -16.02 29.32 25.03
CA GLU A 112 -16.62 28.82 23.77
C GLU A 112 -17.05 27.36 23.85
N CYS A 113 -16.16 26.49 24.35
CA CYS A 113 -16.39 25.05 24.31
C CYS A 113 -16.62 24.42 25.68
N GLY A 114 -16.63 25.21 26.75
CA GLY A 114 -16.75 24.75 28.14
C GLY A 114 -15.61 23.82 28.59
N GLY A 115 -14.54 23.72 27.79
CA GLY A 115 -13.45 22.80 28.04
C GLY A 115 -12.47 23.35 29.05
N ASP A 116 -12.02 22.47 29.95
CA ASP A 116 -10.96 22.75 30.92
C ASP A 116 -9.67 23.17 30.18
N VAL A 117 -9.13 24.32 30.57
CA VAL A 117 -7.99 24.96 29.90
C VAL A 117 -6.67 24.29 30.30
N ASP A 118 -6.59 23.75 31.52
CA ASP A 118 -5.37 23.16 32.10
C ASP A 118 -5.32 21.63 31.94
N ARG A 119 -6.42 21.02 31.51
CA ARG A 119 -6.48 19.58 31.29
C ARG A 119 -5.89 19.16 29.95
N LEU A 120 -4.68 18.61 29.99
CA LEU A 120 -4.10 17.92 28.84
C LEU A 120 -4.53 16.46 28.78
N PRO A 121 -4.64 15.90 27.56
CA PRO A 121 -4.77 14.47 27.40
C PRO A 121 -3.50 13.75 27.92
N PRO A 122 -3.64 12.52 28.44
CA PRO A 122 -2.51 11.73 28.91
C PRO A 122 -1.49 11.48 27.80
N SER A 123 -0.25 11.13 28.19
CA SER A 123 0.81 10.78 27.24
C SER A 123 0.38 9.63 26.32
N TYR A 124 0.78 9.71 25.04
CA TYR A 124 0.47 8.67 24.06
C TYR A 124 1.06 7.32 24.49
N ALA A 125 0.20 6.31 24.58
CA ALA A 125 0.60 4.93 24.79
C ALA A 125 0.10 4.09 23.62
N VAL A 126 0.99 3.31 22.99
CA VAL A 126 0.60 2.37 21.93
C VAL A 126 -0.30 1.31 22.56
N GLY A 127 -1.60 1.46 22.34
CA GLY A 127 -2.61 0.53 22.85
C GLY A 127 -2.82 -0.66 21.91
N TRP A 128 -3.37 -1.75 22.43
CA TRP A 128 -3.79 -2.92 21.64
C TRP A 128 -4.78 -2.56 20.51
N ARG A 129 -5.53 -1.46 20.67
CA ARG A 129 -6.42 -0.92 19.63
C ARG A 129 -5.65 -0.47 18.38
N ALA A 130 -4.48 0.14 18.55
CA ALA A 130 -3.62 0.57 17.46
C ALA A 130 -3.14 -0.64 16.65
N VAL A 131 -2.66 -1.68 17.36
CA VAL A 131 -2.22 -2.94 16.75
C VAL A 131 -3.34 -3.58 15.93
N LYS A 132 -4.55 -3.69 16.49
CA LYS A 132 -5.71 -4.24 15.75
C LYS A 132 -6.02 -3.47 14.47
N ARG A 133 -6.02 -2.14 14.53
CA ARG A 133 -6.29 -1.29 13.36
C ARG A 133 -5.22 -1.46 12.29
N PHE A 134 -3.95 -1.50 12.70
CA PHE A 134 -2.85 -1.77 11.80
C PHE A 134 -2.98 -3.15 11.14
N CYS A 135 -3.27 -4.20 11.90
CA CYS A 135 -3.46 -5.55 11.32
C CYS A 135 -4.59 -5.56 10.28
N ILE A 136 -5.71 -4.89 10.55
CA ILE A 136 -6.81 -4.77 9.59
C ILE A 136 -6.35 -4.03 8.33
N ALA A 137 -5.68 -2.88 8.49
CA ALA A 137 -5.16 -2.11 7.36
C ALA A 137 -4.14 -2.91 6.53
N LEU A 138 -3.26 -3.67 7.20
CA LEU A 138 -2.24 -4.51 6.60
C LEU A 138 -2.87 -5.62 5.76
N VAL A 139 -3.86 -6.33 6.30
CA VAL A 139 -4.57 -7.39 5.58
C VAL A 139 -5.31 -6.83 4.36
N LEU A 140 -6.03 -5.71 4.53
CA LEU A 140 -6.72 -5.06 3.40
C LEU A 140 -5.74 -4.59 2.32
N ALA A 141 -4.65 -3.94 2.72
CA ALA A 141 -3.61 -3.48 1.81
C ALA A 141 -2.95 -4.64 1.07
N PHE A 142 -2.65 -5.73 1.77
CA PHE A 142 -2.10 -6.95 1.17
C PHE A 142 -3.03 -7.52 0.11
N LEU A 143 -4.32 -7.71 0.43
CA LEU A 143 -5.30 -8.24 -0.51
C LEU A 143 -5.48 -7.32 -1.74
N VAL A 144 -5.60 -6.02 -1.53
CA VAL A 144 -5.73 -5.06 -2.64
C VAL A 144 -4.46 -5.04 -3.49
N GLY A 145 -3.28 -5.03 -2.87
CA GLY A 145 -1.99 -5.01 -3.56
C GLY A 145 -1.76 -6.26 -4.42
N THR A 146 -1.99 -7.46 -3.87
CA THR A 146 -1.79 -8.71 -4.61
C THR A 146 -2.80 -8.88 -5.74
N VAL A 147 -4.09 -8.59 -5.50
CA VAL A 147 -5.14 -8.69 -6.52
C VAL A 147 -4.87 -7.71 -7.66
N THR A 148 -4.54 -6.45 -7.35
CA THR A 148 -4.23 -5.46 -8.39
C THR A 148 -2.98 -5.84 -9.19
N ALA A 149 -1.96 -6.41 -8.55
CA ALA A 149 -0.77 -6.90 -9.25
C ALA A 149 -1.11 -8.03 -10.23
N GLU A 150 -1.88 -9.03 -9.80
CA GLU A 150 -2.29 -10.15 -10.67
C GLU A 150 -3.16 -9.66 -11.84
N VAL A 151 -4.05 -8.69 -11.63
CA VAL A 151 -4.84 -8.09 -12.72
C VAL A 151 -3.94 -7.41 -13.75
N VAL A 152 -2.94 -6.64 -13.31
CA VAL A 152 -1.99 -5.96 -14.20
C VAL A 152 -1.13 -6.98 -14.96
N ILE A 153 -0.65 -8.01 -14.27
CA ILE A 153 0.12 -9.10 -14.89
C ILE A 153 -0.71 -9.84 -15.93
N ALA A 154 -1.95 -10.21 -15.59
CA ALA A 154 -2.84 -10.89 -16.53
C ALA A 154 -3.17 -10.03 -17.75
N ALA A 155 -3.31 -8.71 -17.58
CA ALA A 155 -3.49 -7.78 -18.70
C ALA A 155 -2.25 -7.72 -19.60
N ASP A 156 -1.05 -7.74 -19.02
CA ASP A 156 0.22 -7.76 -19.77
C ASP A 156 0.36 -9.06 -20.59
N GLU A 157 0.11 -10.21 -19.96
CA GLU A 157 0.19 -11.52 -20.62
C GLU A 157 -0.85 -11.65 -21.75
N ARG A 158 -2.06 -11.13 -21.57
CA ARG A 158 -3.08 -11.06 -22.63
C ARG A 158 -2.61 -10.20 -23.81
N SER A 159 -1.90 -9.10 -23.55
CA SER A 159 -1.32 -8.25 -24.58
C SER A 159 -0.22 -8.96 -25.37
N MET A 160 0.58 -9.81 -24.74
CA MET A 160 1.59 -10.63 -25.43
C MET A 160 0.91 -11.70 -26.30
N GLN A 161 -0.12 -12.37 -25.78
CA GLN A 161 -0.91 -13.35 -26.53
C GLN A 161 -1.57 -12.73 -27.76
N SER A 162 -2.15 -11.53 -27.65
CA SER A 162 -2.76 -10.84 -28.79
C SER A 162 -1.74 -10.43 -29.85
N ALA A 163 -0.56 -9.96 -29.43
CA ALA A 163 0.55 -9.62 -30.33
C ALA A 163 0.99 -10.85 -31.16
N VAL A 164 1.22 -11.99 -30.51
CA VAL A 164 1.58 -13.25 -31.18
C VAL A 164 0.48 -13.70 -32.14
N ARG A 165 -0.79 -13.67 -31.74
CA ARG A 165 -1.92 -14.04 -32.61
C ARG A 165 -1.98 -13.15 -33.86
N SER A 166 -1.74 -11.86 -33.71
CA SER A 166 -1.75 -10.90 -34.84
C SER A 166 -0.59 -11.10 -35.82
N LEU A 167 0.55 -11.61 -35.35
CA LEU A 167 1.69 -11.96 -36.20
C LEU A 167 1.43 -13.27 -36.95
N ASN A 168 0.83 -14.25 -36.28
CA ASN A 168 0.48 -15.53 -36.89
C ASN A 168 -0.69 -15.43 -37.89
N SER A 169 -1.56 -14.42 -37.77
CA SER A 169 -2.69 -14.23 -38.70
C SER A 169 -2.33 -13.47 -39.99
N LYS A 170 -1.17 -12.79 -40.04
CA LYS A 170 -0.72 -12.11 -41.26
C LYS A 170 -0.09 -13.11 -42.21
N PRO A 171 -0.51 -13.16 -43.50
CA PRO A 171 0.10 -14.06 -44.48
C PRO A 171 1.58 -13.74 -44.63
N ARG A 172 2.44 -14.74 -44.38
CA ARG A 172 3.90 -14.66 -44.54
C ARG A 172 4.22 -14.33 -45.99
N THR A 173 4.53 -13.06 -46.26
CA THR A 173 4.84 -12.55 -47.59
C THR A 173 6.33 -12.58 -47.92
N SER A 174 7.20 -13.15 -47.06
CA SER A 174 8.64 -13.16 -47.31
C SER A 174 9.35 -14.40 -46.72
N GLY A 175 9.64 -15.36 -47.61
CA GLY A 175 10.95 -16.02 -47.81
C GLY A 175 11.67 -16.81 -46.70
N SER A 176 11.51 -16.54 -45.42
CA SER A 176 12.23 -17.28 -44.36
C SER A 176 11.29 -18.30 -43.70
N GLY A 177 11.49 -19.58 -43.98
CA GLY A 177 10.69 -20.68 -43.40
C GLY A 177 10.85 -20.87 -41.89
N GLU A 178 11.71 -20.08 -41.23
CA GLU A 178 12.02 -20.22 -39.81
C GLU A 178 10.93 -19.57 -38.94
N PRO A 179 10.39 -20.28 -37.92
CA PRO A 179 9.40 -19.72 -36.99
C PRO A 179 9.96 -18.48 -36.28
N PRO A 180 9.17 -17.39 -36.16
CA PRO A 180 9.68 -16.18 -35.51
C PRO A 180 9.86 -16.43 -34.01
N ASN A 181 11.09 -16.25 -33.53
CA ASN A 181 11.39 -16.15 -32.10
C ASN A 181 11.12 -14.72 -31.65
N LEU A 182 10.19 -14.54 -30.72
CA LEU A 182 9.81 -13.23 -30.19
C LEU A 182 10.23 -13.13 -28.72
N THR A 183 10.73 -11.96 -28.32
CA THR A 183 11.07 -11.68 -26.92
C THR A 183 10.27 -10.48 -26.43
N PHE A 184 9.54 -10.67 -25.34
CA PHE A 184 8.75 -9.63 -24.69
C PHE A 184 9.41 -9.24 -23.36
N THR A 185 9.46 -7.95 -23.07
CA THR A 185 9.78 -7.44 -21.74
C THR A 185 8.48 -7.26 -20.95
N ARG A 186 8.44 -7.72 -19.69
CA ARG A 186 7.28 -7.46 -18.82
C ARG A 186 7.14 -5.97 -18.54
N ARG A 187 5.92 -5.51 -18.23
CA ARG A 187 5.68 -4.12 -17.81
C ARG A 187 6.23 -3.84 -16.42
N TRP A 188 6.46 -2.56 -16.14
CA TRP A 188 6.81 -2.09 -14.79
C TRP A 188 5.77 -2.59 -13.77
N PRO A 189 6.18 -3.06 -12.57
CA PRO A 189 7.52 -3.01 -11.99
C PRO A 189 8.42 -4.22 -12.30
N ALA A 190 7.95 -5.18 -13.09
CA ALA A 190 8.69 -6.42 -13.41
C ALA A 190 9.53 -6.33 -14.69
N SER A 191 9.91 -5.13 -15.13
CA SER A 191 10.56 -4.89 -16.44
C SER A 191 11.94 -5.52 -16.61
N PHE A 192 12.53 -6.01 -15.53
CA PHE A 192 13.77 -6.81 -15.55
C PHE A 192 13.54 -8.25 -16.06
N SER A 193 12.30 -8.74 -16.06
CA SER A 193 11.96 -10.09 -16.51
C SER A 193 11.53 -10.10 -17.99
N LYS A 194 11.88 -11.18 -18.68
CA LYS A 194 11.60 -11.38 -20.11
C LYS A 194 10.82 -12.67 -20.34
N VAL A 195 9.98 -12.66 -21.37
CA VAL A 195 9.24 -13.83 -21.84
C VAL A 195 9.55 -14.03 -23.31
N GLU A 196 10.09 -15.19 -23.63
CA GLU A 196 10.33 -15.61 -25.01
C GLU A 196 9.12 -16.37 -25.54
N TRP A 197 8.90 -16.30 -26.85
CA TRP A 197 7.91 -17.09 -27.55
C TRP A 197 8.54 -17.71 -28.79
N ASN A 198 8.36 -19.02 -28.93
CA ASN A 198 8.71 -19.80 -30.11
C ASN A 198 7.48 -20.65 -30.51
N ALA A 199 7.28 -20.88 -31.81
CA ALA A 199 6.22 -21.73 -32.34
C ALA A 199 6.24 -23.16 -31.76
N GLU A 200 7.42 -23.70 -31.42
CA GLU A 200 7.55 -25.08 -30.90
C GLU A 200 7.27 -25.20 -29.40
N SER A 201 7.68 -24.21 -28.61
CA SER A 201 7.66 -24.29 -27.13
C SER A 201 6.70 -23.32 -26.45
N GLY A 202 6.02 -22.47 -27.22
CA GLY A 202 5.07 -21.48 -26.71
C GLY A 202 5.77 -20.38 -25.90
N PHE A 203 5.03 -19.78 -24.95
CA PHE A 203 5.58 -18.75 -24.07
C PHE A 203 6.48 -19.37 -23.00
N ARG A 204 7.74 -18.97 -22.97
CA ARG A 204 8.72 -19.39 -21.97
C ARG A 204 9.27 -18.18 -21.21
N PRO A 205 9.03 -18.10 -19.90
CA PRO A 205 9.67 -17.08 -19.07
C PRO A 205 11.16 -17.36 -18.94
N VAL A 206 12.00 -16.34 -19.14
CA VAL A 206 13.46 -16.47 -19.03
C VAL A 206 13.85 -16.21 -17.58
N ALA A 207 14.56 -17.15 -16.96
CA ALA A 207 15.08 -16.98 -15.62
C ALA A 207 16.17 -15.88 -15.63
N ILE A 208 16.09 -14.93 -14.71
CA ILE A 208 17.01 -13.78 -14.68
C ILE A 208 18.49 -14.19 -14.54
N PHE A 209 18.75 -15.35 -13.92
CA PHE A 209 20.10 -15.90 -13.74
C PHE A 209 20.58 -16.83 -14.87
N SER A 210 19.81 -17.02 -15.96
CA SER A 210 20.25 -17.88 -17.07
C SER A 210 21.24 -17.21 -18.02
N TYR A 211 21.45 -15.90 -17.91
CA TYR A 211 22.62 -15.23 -18.51
C TYR A 211 23.79 -15.31 -17.54
N GLY A 212 24.45 -16.46 -17.48
CA GLY A 212 25.84 -16.52 -17.01
C GLY A 212 26.69 -15.59 -17.88
N PRO A 213 27.79 -15.02 -17.37
CA PRO A 213 28.66 -14.17 -18.18
C PRO A 213 29.13 -14.98 -19.37
N GLY A 214 28.67 -14.60 -20.56
CA GLY A 214 29.20 -15.13 -21.81
C GLY A 214 30.65 -14.68 -21.94
N ARG A 215 31.58 -15.58 -21.64
CA ARG A 215 32.84 -15.77 -22.34
C ARG A 215 33.20 -17.25 -22.33
#